data_AF-A0A2Z3H081-F1
#
_entry.id   AF-A0A2Z3H081-F1
#
_cell.length_a   1.000
_cell.length_b   1.000
_cell.length_c   1.000
_cell.angle_alpha   90.00
_cell.angle_beta   90.00
_cell.angle_gamma   90.00
#
_symmetry.space_group_name_H-M   'P 1'
#
loop_
_entity.id
_entity.type
_entity.pdbx_description
1 polymer ?
#
loop_
_entity_poly.entity_id
_entity_poly.type
_entity_poly.pdbx_seq_one_letter_code
_entity_poly.pdbx_strand_id
1 'polypeptide(L)'
;MSKVILDAATRAKLSGLGQPVQLCDESGAVIAYALSPAALDRLMGIPIEEPFTEEELREAFDQTGPGRPLEDILRDLREGR
;
A
#
# COMPACT_ATOMS: atom_id res chain seq x y z
N MET A 1 12.31 5.65 24.59
CA MET A 1 11.53 6.03 23.40
C MET A 1 10.59 7.16 23.78
N SER A 2 10.69 8.32 23.11
CA SER A 2 9.73 9.41 23.24
C SER A 2 8.55 9.19 22.30
N LYS A 3 7.33 9.51 22.74
CA LYS A 3 6.10 9.43 21.93
C LYS A 3 5.54 10.83 21.74
N VAL A 4 5.10 11.13 20.52
CA VAL A 4 4.33 12.35 20.21
C VAL A 4 2.87 11.93 20.05
N ILE A 5 1.99 12.46 20.90
CA ILE A 5 0.55 12.20 20.80
C ILE A 5 -0.06 13.32 19.95
N LEU A 6 -0.78 12.92 18.90
CA LEU A 6 -1.44 13.86 18.00
C LEU A 6 -2.78 14.32 18.57
N ASP A 7 -3.11 15.58 18.35
CA ASP A 7 -4.45 16.11 18.60
C ASP A 7 -5.45 15.62 17.53
N ALA A 8 -6.74 15.93 17.74
CA ALA A 8 -7.78 15.48 16.83
C ALA A 8 -7.64 16.09 15.42
N ALA A 9 -7.22 17.35 15.33
CA ALA A 9 -7.08 18.06 14.05
C ALA A 9 -5.93 17.50 13.22
N THR A 10 -4.78 17.24 13.84
CA THR A 10 -3.60 16.66 13.19
C THR A 10 -3.85 15.20 12.83
N ARG A 11 -4.53 14.44 13.71
CA ARG A 11 -4.95 13.07 13.40
C ARG A 11 -5.81 13.01 12.14
N ALA A 12 -6.76 13.93 11.97
CA ALA A 12 -7.63 13.96 10.79
C ALA A 12 -6.86 14.21 9.48
N LYS A 13 -5.79 15.01 9.53
CA LYS A 13 -4.91 15.27 8.37
C LYS A 13 -4.03 14.07 8.01
N LEU A 14 -3.71 13.23 9.01
CA LEU A 14 -2.80 12.09 8.87
C LEU A 14 -3.53 10.73 8.83
N SER A 15 -4.86 10.70 8.93
CA SER A 15 -5.64 9.48 8.80
C SER A 15 -5.92 9.15 7.34
N GLY A 16 -5.74 7.89 6.95
CA GLY A 16 -6.10 7.42 5.60
C GLY A 16 -5.14 7.88 4.49
N LEU A 17 -3.86 8.09 4.82
CA LEU A 17 -2.86 8.53 3.86
C LEU A 17 -2.66 7.50 2.74
N GLY A 18 -3.10 7.87 1.53
CA GLY A 18 -2.78 7.13 0.30
C GLY A 18 -1.40 7.45 -0.25
N GLN A 19 -0.76 8.54 0.21
CA GLN A 19 0.57 9.01 -0.19
C GLN A 19 1.30 9.59 1.03
N PRO A 20 2.65 9.64 1.03
CA PRO A 20 3.43 10.29 2.09
C PRO A 20 3.02 11.75 2.29
N VAL A 21 2.89 12.18 3.54
CA VAL A 21 2.63 13.59 3.88
C VAL A 21 3.87 14.21 4.51
N GLN A 22 4.25 15.38 4.01
CA GLN A 22 5.30 16.20 4.60
C GLN A 22 4.81 16.85 5.89
N LEU A 23 5.58 16.68 6.96
CA LEU A 23 5.49 17.49 8.16
C LEU A 23 6.51 18.60 8.00
N CYS A 24 6.04 19.85 7.98
CA CYS A 24 6.89 21.02 7.83
C CYS A 24 6.90 21.85 9.12
N ASP A 25 7.96 22.62 9.32
CA ASP A 25 7.99 23.69 10.32
C ASP A 25 7.23 24.94 9.84
N GLU A 26 7.25 26.00 10.66
CA GLU A 26 6.51 27.25 10.37
C GLU A 26 7.06 28.03 9.17
N SER A 27 8.29 27.76 8.76
CA SER A 27 8.88 28.32 7.54
C SER A 27 8.51 27.53 6.27
N GLY A 28 7.86 26.37 6.44
CA GLY A 28 7.55 25.44 5.38
C GLY A 28 8.67 24.42 5.09
N ALA A 29 9.75 24.41 5.87
CA ALA A 29 10.83 23.45 5.71
C ALA A 29 10.39 22.06 6.20
N VAL A 30 10.64 21.02 5.41
CA VAL A 30 10.25 19.65 5.74
C VAL A 30 11.12 19.11 6.88
N ILE A 31 10.48 18.68 7.97
CA ILE A 31 11.13 18.08 9.14
C ILE A 31 10.97 16.56 9.22
N ALA A 32 9.88 16.03 8.66
CA ALA A 32 9.59 14.58 8.67
C ALA A 32 8.55 14.21 7.59
N TYR A 33 8.41 12.91 7.36
CA TYR A 33 7.35 12.35 6.53
C TYR A 33 6.46 11.43 7.37
N ALA A 34 5.15 11.62 7.28
CA ALA A 34 4.18 10.68 7.78
C ALA A 34 3.85 9.65 6.69
N LEU A 35 4.09 8.38 7.00
CA LEU A 35 3.80 7.24 6.13
C LEU A 35 2.67 6.41 6.73
N SER A 36 1.87 5.78 5.88
CA SER A 36 1.00 4.69 6.34
C SER A 36 1.87 3.51 6.81
N PRO A 37 1.39 2.67 7.73
CA PRO A 37 2.12 1.48 8.18
C PRO A 37 2.59 0.61 7.00
N ALA A 38 1.71 0.32 6.04
CA ALA A 38 2.05 -0.46 4.85
C ALA A 38 3.15 0.20 3.98
N ALA A 39 3.18 1.53 3.88
CA ALA A 39 4.24 2.23 3.17
C ALA A 39 5.57 2.18 3.94
N LEU A 40 5.51 2.25 5.26
CA LEU A 40 6.69 2.07 6.12
C LEU A 40 7.25 0.65 6.02
N ASP A 41 6.40 -0.38 6.06
CA ASP A 41 6.82 -1.78 5.97
C ASP A 41 7.57 -2.05 4.65
N ARG A 42 7.01 -1.57 3.53
CA ARG A 42 7.68 -1.63 2.22
C ARG A 42 9.02 -0.90 2.20
N LEU A 43 9.09 0.31 2.76
CA LEU A 43 10.33 1.09 2.78
C LEU A 43 11.41 0.42 3.62
N MET A 44 11.03 -0.17 4.75
CA MET A 44 11.92 -0.85 5.68
C MET A 44 12.34 -2.25 5.21
N GLY A 45 11.79 -2.72 4.09
CA GLY A 45 12.01 -4.09 3.60
C GLY A 45 11.53 -5.13 4.62
N ILE A 46 10.58 -4.78 5.49
CA ILE A 46 9.94 -5.75 6.36
C ILE A 46 9.17 -6.69 5.43
N PRO A 47 9.46 -8.00 5.43
CA PRO A 47 8.72 -8.95 4.63
C PRO A 47 7.24 -8.79 5.01
N ILE A 48 6.42 -8.38 4.05
CA ILE A 48 4.99 -8.56 4.18
C ILE A 48 4.83 -10.08 4.23
N GLU A 49 4.21 -10.62 5.28
CA GLU A 49 3.84 -12.03 5.29
C GLU A 49 3.03 -12.29 4.03
N GLU A 50 3.62 -13.00 3.07
CA GLU A 50 2.92 -13.36 1.86
C GLU A 50 1.76 -14.27 2.28
N PRO A 51 0.51 -13.93 1.89
CA PRO A 51 -0.65 -14.72 2.28
C PRO A 51 -0.69 -16.10 1.62
N PHE A 52 0.27 -16.39 0.74
CA PHE A 52 0.42 -17.63 0.01
C PHE A 52 1.87 -18.10 0.08
N THR A 53 2.04 -19.40 0.14
CA THR A 53 3.32 -20.09 0.00
C THR A 53 3.72 -20.20 -1.47
N GLU A 54 5.02 -20.41 -1.72
CA GLU A 54 5.55 -20.66 -3.07
C GLU A 54 4.88 -21.90 -3.71
N GLU A 55 4.58 -22.92 -2.91
CA GLU A 55 3.86 -24.11 -3.32
C GLU A 55 2.42 -23.79 -3.77
N GLU A 56 1.67 -22.98 -3.02
CA GLU A 56 0.32 -22.55 -3.39
C GLU A 56 0.32 -21.71 -4.67
N LEU A 57 1.32 -20.84 -4.86
CA LEU A 57 1.49 -20.07 -6.09
C LEU A 57 1.74 -21.00 -7.28
N ARG A 58 2.64 -21.98 -7.13
CA ARG A 58 2.95 -22.94 -8.19
C ARG A 58 1.73 -23.79 -8.55
N GLU A 59 1.01 -24.29 -7.55
CA GLU A 59 -0.23 -25.02 -7.77
C GLU A 59 -1.27 -24.17 -8.50
N ALA A 60 -1.42 -22.89 -8.17
CA ALA A 60 -2.32 -21.99 -8.87
C ALA A 60 -1.94 -21.79 -10.35
N PHE A 61 -0.63 -21.64 -10.64
CA PHE A 61 -0.12 -21.55 -12.02
C PHE A 61 -0.33 -22.85 -12.82
N ASP A 62 -0.19 -24.01 -12.17
CA ASP A 62 -0.35 -25.32 -12.81
C ASP A 62 -1.83 -25.70 -12.98
N GLN A 63 -2.72 -25.24 -12.09
CA GLN A 63 -4.16 -25.54 -12.11
C GLN A 63 -4.98 -24.57 -12.96
N THR A 64 -4.46 -23.38 -13.26
CA THR A 64 -5.13 -22.49 -14.20
C THR A 64 -4.89 -23.00 -15.62
N GLY A 65 -5.96 -23.41 -16.30
CA GLY A 65 -5.93 -23.64 -17.75
C GLY A 65 -5.43 -22.42 -18.52
N PRO A 66 -5.38 -22.44 -19.87
CA PRO A 66 -4.88 -21.31 -20.64
C PRO A 66 -5.56 -20.02 -20.17
N GLY A 67 -4.76 -19.10 -19.64
CA GLY A 67 -5.24 -17.83 -19.12
C GLY A 67 -6.08 -17.11 -20.16
N ARG A 68 -6.96 -16.21 -19.72
CA ARG A 68 -7.79 -15.44 -20.65
C ARG A 68 -6.92 -14.49 -21.47
N PRO A 69 -7.20 -14.32 -22.77
CA PRO A 69 -6.53 -13.30 -23.58
C PRO A 69 -6.64 -11.92 -22.92
N LEU A 70 -5.54 -11.16 -22.97
CA LEU A 70 -5.49 -9.82 -22.39
C LEU A 70 -6.60 -8.91 -22.95
N GLU A 71 -6.91 -9.05 -24.24
CA GLU A 71 -7.98 -8.31 -24.90
C GLU A 71 -9.37 -8.54 -24.27
N ASP A 72 -9.68 -9.76 -23.85
CA ASP A 72 -10.94 -10.11 -23.23
C ASP A 72 -11.04 -9.53 -21.81
N ILE A 73 -9.94 -9.58 -21.05
CA ILE A 73 -9.85 -8.99 -19.70
C ILE A 73 -10.07 -7.47 -19.78
N LEU A 74 -9.40 -6.80 -20.72
CA LEU A 74 -9.53 -5.35 -20.90
C LEU A 74 -10.90 -4.93 -21.42
N ARG A 75 -11.65 -5.82 -22.08
CA ARG A 75 -13.04 -5.57 -22.46
C ARG A 75 -13.95 -5.59 -21.25
N ASP A 76 -13.87 -6.63 -20.41
CA ASP A 76 -14.70 -6.77 -19.21
C ASP A 76 -14.51 -5.59 -18.24
N LEU A 77 -13.26 -5.18 -18.01
CA LEU A 77 -12.93 -4.05 -17.15
C LEU A 77 -13.49 -2.71 -17.66
N ARG A 78 -13.59 -2.54 -18.99
CA ARG A 78 -14.21 -1.36 -19.60
C ARG A 78 -15.73 -1.38 -19.51
N GLU A 79 -16.32 -2.57 -19.52
CA GLU A 79 -17.77 -2.79 -19.45
C GLU A 79 -18.29 -2.89 -17.99
N GLY A 80 -17.39 -2.88 -17.00
CA GLY A 80 -17.75 -2.90 -15.58
C GLY A 80 -18.29 -4.25 -15.10
N ARG A 81 -17.87 -5.35 -15.73
CA ARG A 81 -18.18 -6.73 -15.31
C ARG A 81 -17.06 -7.35 -14.50
#